data_AF-A0A653CZN5-F1
#
_entry.id   AF-A0A653CZN5-F1
#
_cell.length_a   1.000
_cell.length_b   1.000
_cell.length_c   1.000
_cell.angle_alpha   90.00
_cell.angle_beta   90.00
_cell.angle_gamma   90.00
#
_symmetry.space_group_name_H-M   'P 1'
#
loop_
_entity.id
_entity.type
_entity.pdbx_description
1 polymer ?
#
loop_
_entity_poly.entity_id
_entity_poly.type
_entity_poly.pdbx_seq_one_letter_code
_entity_poly.pdbx_strand_id
1 'polypeptide(L)'
;MIYPHGSSDKLPYVTMGSGSLAAIAVFESRWRKDMDEEEGKQLVRDAIAAGIFNDLGSGSNVDLCIIKKGEVDYRRTYEEANKKGVKQGNYKYPKGATSILSTKVLEVEDVMVTPIDLERMDTA
;
A
#
# COMPACT_ATOMS: atom_id res chain seq x y z
N MET A 1 13.25 -13.79 6.11
CA MET A 1 12.38 -14.16 4.97
C MET A 1 11.58 -15.39 5.37
N ILE A 2 10.32 -15.49 4.98
CA ILE A 2 9.53 -16.73 5.07
C ILE A 2 8.93 -16.98 3.70
N TYR A 3 9.17 -18.14 3.12
CA TYR A 3 8.62 -18.50 1.80
C TYR A 3 7.31 -19.28 1.94
N PRO A 4 6.46 -19.34 0.89
CA PRO A 4 5.15 -20.00 0.97
C PRO A 4 5.17 -21.49 1.39
N HIS A 5 6.30 -22.17 1.19
CA HIS A 5 6.49 -23.58 1.56
C HIS A 5 7.06 -23.77 2.98
N GLY A 6 7.19 -22.69 3.76
CA GLY A 6 7.57 -22.74 5.18
C GLY A 6 9.06 -22.64 5.48
N SER A 7 9.94 -22.50 4.49
CA SER A 7 11.35 -22.22 4.74
C SER A 7 11.55 -20.79 5.24
N SER A 8 12.62 -20.58 6.04
CA SER A 8 12.90 -19.30 6.68
C SER A 8 14.38 -18.94 6.67
N ASP A 9 14.69 -17.69 6.34
CA ASP A 9 16.06 -17.15 6.35
C ASP A 9 16.19 -15.97 7.32
N LYS A 10 17.31 -15.89 8.03
CA LYS A 10 17.69 -14.74 8.87
C LYS A 10 18.82 -13.96 8.21
N LEU A 11 18.48 -12.77 7.70
CA LEU A 11 19.38 -11.91 6.91
C LEU A 11 19.25 -10.45 7.36
N PRO A 12 20.27 -9.60 7.17
CA PRO A 12 20.23 -8.18 7.54
C PRO A 12 19.26 -7.35 6.67
N TYR A 13 19.05 -7.76 5.41
CA TYR A 13 18.05 -7.20 4.50
C TYR A 13 17.53 -8.31 3.60
N VAL A 14 16.33 -8.12 3.05
CA VAL A 14 15.67 -9.06 2.15
C VAL A 14 14.79 -8.31 1.14
N THR A 15 14.62 -8.87 -0.06
CA THR A 15 13.67 -8.37 -1.06
C THR A 15 12.77 -9.51 -1.53
N MET A 16 11.47 -9.21 -1.74
CA MET A 16 10.45 -10.17 -2.15
C MET A 16 9.55 -9.56 -3.23
N GLY A 17 8.80 -10.41 -3.94
CA GLY A 17 7.91 -9.99 -5.03
C GLY A 17 8.58 -10.04 -6.41
N SER A 18 7.86 -9.62 -7.44
CA SER A 18 8.32 -9.64 -8.84
C SER A 18 9.48 -8.68 -9.10
N GLY A 19 9.45 -7.47 -8.52
CA GLY A 19 10.54 -6.48 -8.60
C GLY A 19 11.73 -6.73 -7.66
N SER A 20 11.77 -7.88 -6.99
CA SER A 20 12.78 -8.19 -5.96
C SER A 20 14.22 -8.19 -6.48
N LEU A 21 14.44 -8.61 -7.73
CA LEU A 21 15.76 -8.66 -8.35
C LEU A 21 16.32 -7.26 -8.68
N ALA A 22 15.46 -6.30 -9.03
CA ALA A 22 15.89 -4.91 -9.20
C ALA A 22 16.24 -4.29 -7.84
N ALA A 23 15.41 -4.56 -6.82
CA ALA A 23 15.65 -4.08 -5.47
C ALA A 23 16.93 -4.67 -4.86
N ILE A 24 17.22 -5.96 -5.06
CA ILE A 24 18.42 -6.60 -4.47
C ILE A 24 19.70 -6.02 -5.05
N ALA A 25 19.74 -5.68 -6.35
CA ALA A 25 20.90 -5.02 -6.97
C ALA A 25 21.23 -3.68 -6.29
N VAL A 26 20.20 -2.94 -5.84
CA VAL A 26 20.39 -1.70 -5.09
C VAL A 26 20.92 -1.94 -3.68
N PHE A 27 20.44 -2.98 -3.00
CA PHE A 27 20.97 -3.37 -1.68
C PHE A 27 22.42 -3.83 -1.77
N GLU A 28 22.76 -4.75 -2.69
CA GLU A 28 24.12 -5.28 -2.85
C GLU A 28 25.15 -4.19 -3.18
N SER A 29 24.75 -3.15 -3.90
CA SER A 29 25.67 -2.08 -4.31
C SER A 29 25.91 -1.02 -3.23
N ARG A 30 24.98 -0.79 -2.31
CA ARG A 30 24.99 0.40 -1.42
C ARG A 30 24.76 0.13 0.05
N TRP A 31 24.24 -1.04 0.41
CA TRP A 31 24.02 -1.39 1.81
C TRP A 31 25.34 -1.44 2.57
N ARG A 32 25.33 -0.91 3.79
CA ARG A 32 26.41 -1.02 4.76
C ARG A 32 25.84 -1.38 6.11
N LYS A 33 26.65 -2.02 6.93
CA LYS A 33 26.30 -2.26 8.33
C LYS A 33 26.23 -0.92 9.08
N ASP A 34 25.29 -0.81 10.03
CA ASP A 34 25.17 0.32 10.95
C ASP A 34 24.93 1.69 10.28
N MET A 35 24.14 1.71 9.19
CA MET A 35 23.65 2.94 8.54
C MET A 35 22.75 3.75 9.47
N ASP A 36 22.74 5.06 9.29
CA ASP A 36 21.79 5.92 9.99
C ASP A 36 20.35 5.79 9.42
N GLU A 37 19.40 6.42 10.12
CA GLU A 37 17.99 6.32 9.75
C GLU A 37 17.68 6.93 8.37
N GLU A 38 18.31 8.05 8.02
CA GLU A 38 18.05 8.74 6.75
C GLU A 38 18.70 8.00 5.58
N GLU A 39 19.92 7.50 5.77
CA GLU A 39 20.59 6.59 4.85
C GLU A 39 19.75 5.32 4.60
N GLY A 40 19.20 4.74 5.67
CA GLY A 40 18.31 3.58 5.59
C GLY A 40 17.03 3.87 4.81
N LYS A 41 16.35 5.00 5.10
CA LYS A 41 15.16 5.45 4.36
C LYS A 41 15.48 5.63 2.88
N GLN A 42 16.58 6.30 2.55
CA GLN A 42 16.99 6.55 1.16
C GLN A 42 17.30 5.25 0.43
N LEU A 43 18.04 4.32 1.05
CA LEU A 43 18.39 3.04 0.45
C LEU A 43 17.14 2.22 0.11
N VAL A 44 16.21 2.09 1.06
CA VAL A 44 14.96 1.33 0.85
C VAL A 44 14.09 2.01 -0.20
N ARG A 45 13.95 3.34 -0.15
CA ARG A 45 13.20 4.11 -1.14
C ARG A 45 13.71 3.85 -2.55
N ASP A 46 15.02 3.92 -2.75
CA ASP A 46 15.64 3.70 -4.05
C ASP A 46 15.52 2.24 -4.52
N ALA A 47 15.60 1.27 -3.59
CA ALA A 47 15.43 -0.13 -3.93
C ALA A 47 14.01 -0.43 -4.43
N ILE A 48 12.99 0.15 -3.79
CA ILE A 48 11.59 0.04 -4.24
C ILE A 48 11.39 0.81 -5.55
N ALA A 49 11.96 2.00 -5.70
CA ALA A 49 11.91 2.75 -6.96
C ALA A 49 12.54 1.96 -8.12
N ALA A 50 13.67 1.28 -7.90
CA ALA A 50 14.27 0.39 -8.88
C ALA A 50 13.33 -0.76 -9.26
N GLY A 51 12.62 -1.35 -8.30
CA GLY A 51 11.55 -2.31 -8.58
C GLY A 51 10.44 -1.71 -9.46
N ILE A 52 9.91 -0.54 -9.08
CA ILE A 52 8.85 0.18 -9.81
C ILE A 52 9.24 0.45 -11.27
N PHE A 53 10.47 0.89 -11.53
CA PHE A 53 10.88 1.29 -12.88
C PHE A 53 11.42 0.14 -13.75
N ASN A 54 11.68 -1.04 -13.19
CA ASN A 54 12.24 -2.17 -13.93
C ASN A 54 11.36 -3.43 -13.93
N ASP A 55 10.26 -3.45 -13.16
CA ASP A 55 9.29 -4.55 -13.14
C ASP A 55 7.88 -4.06 -13.50
N LEU A 56 7.25 -4.70 -14.49
CA LEU A 56 5.91 -4.33 -14.96
C LEU A 56 4.81 -4.64 -13.94
N GLY A 57 5.04 -5.60 -13.05
CA GLY A 57 4.12 -5.94 -11.96
C GLY A 57 4.19 -4.97 -10.78
N SER A 58 5.15 -4.04 -10.79
CA SER A 58 5.41 -3.08 -9.74
C SER A 58 5.07 -1.66 -10.20
N GLY A 59 4.60 -0.80 -9.29
CA GLY A 59 4.21 0.56 -9.65
C GLY A 59 3.56 1.33 -8.51
N SER A 60 3.08 2.54 -8.83
CA SER A 60 2.44 3.49 -7.89
C SER A 60 3.42 4.22 -6.97
N ASN A 61 3.24 4.12 -5.65
CA ASN A 61 3.94 4.91 -4.65
C ASN A 61 4.93 4.04 -3.88
N VAL A 62 5.92 4.67 -3.27
CA VAL A 62 6.81 4.05 -2.29
C VAL A 62 6.22 4.30 -0.90
N ASP A 63 6.00 3.23 -0.16
CA ASP A 63 5.59 3.27 1.25
C ASP A 63 6.79 2.90 2.14
N LEU A 64 6.94 3.58 3.28
CA LEU A 64 7.98 3.28 4.27
C LEU A 64 7.38 3.06 5.66
N CYS A 65 7.93 2.11 6.40
CA CYS A 65 7.63 1.87 7.81
C CYS A 65 8.94 1.81 8.59
N ILE A 66 9.15 2.76 9.49
CA ILE A 66 10.34 2.82 10.33
C ILE A 66 9.97 2.29 11.71
N ILE A 67 10.64 1.24 12.15
CA ILE A 67 10.39 0.57 13.43
C ILE A 67 11.62 0.77 14.32
N LYS A 68 11.44 1.46 15.44
CA LYS A 68 12.46 1.67 16.48
C LYS A 68 11.97 1.06 17.79
N LYS A 69 12.83 1.04 18.81
CA LYS A 69 12.44 0.55 20.13
C LYS A 69 11.38 1.48 20.74
N GLY A 70 10.12 1.02 20.79
CA GLY A 70 9.00 1.75 21.39
C GLY A 70 8.33 2.78 20.47
N GLU A 71 8.75 2.88 19.21
CA GLU A 71 8.19 3.84 18.24
C GLU A 71 8.00 3.16 16.88
N VAL A 72 6.88 3.45 16.22
CA VAL A 72 6.60 3.05 14.85
C VAL A 72 6.14 4.28 14.06
N ASP A 73 6.83 4.56 12.97
CA ASP A 73 6.51 5.63 12.03
C ASP A 73 6.12 5.02 10.68
N TYR A 74 4.80 4.98 10.43
CA TYR A 74 4.22 4.37 9.24
C TYR A 74 3.81 5.45 8.24
N ARG A 75 4.49 5.48 7.08
CA ARG A 75 4.31 6.49 6.04
C ARG A 75 3.79 5.87 4.76
N ARG A 76 2.47 5.93 4.60
CA ARG A 76 1.79 5.58 3.36
C ARG A 76 1.93 6.73 2.37
N THR A 77 2.49 6.46 1.20
CA THR A 77 2.97 7.42 0.20
C THR A 77 4.08 8.30 0.75
N TYR A 78 5.23 7.69 1.04
CA TYR A 78 6.48 8.42 1.27
C TYR A 78 6.91 9.17 0.00
N GLU A 79 6.77 8.52 -1.16
CA GLU A 79 7.05 9.14 -2.46
C GLU A 79 6.08 8.65 -3.53
N GLU A 80 5.58 9.59 -4.35
CA GLU A 80 4.85 9.29 -5.57
C GLU A 80 5.85 9.17 -6.74
N ALA A 81 6.23 7.93 -7.09
CA ALA A 81 7.22 7.68 -8.14
C ALA A 81 6.68 8.02 -9.53
N ASN A 82 5.37 7.86 -9.75
CA ASN A 82 4.71 8.10 -11.02
C ASN A 82 3.44 8.92 -10.84
N LYS A 83 3.34 10.04 -11.58
CA LYS A 83 2.14 10.89 -11.59
C LYS A 83 1.21 10.49 -12.72
N LYS A 84 -0.08 10.41 -12.41
CA LYS A 84 -1.10 10.19 -13.43
C LYS A 84 -1.23 11.40 -14.34
N GLY A 85 -1.26 11.17 -15.65
CA GLY A 85 -1.54 12.22 -16.62
C GLY A 85 -2.95 12.80 -16.47
N VAL A 86 -3.10 14.08 -16.81
CA VAL A 86 -4.40 14.76 -16.81
C VAL A 86 -5.17 14.40 -18.08
N LYS A 87 -6.44 14.02 -17.94
CA LYS A 87 -7.32 13.79 -19.09
C LYS A 87 -7.56 15.12 -19.81
N GLN A 88 -7.20 15.19 -21.09
CA GLN A 88 -7.38 16.42 -21.90
C GLN A 88 -8.82 16.62 -22.38
N GLY A 89 -9.58 15.53 -22.54
CA GLY A 89 -10.98 15.56 -23.00
C GLY A 89 -11.98 15.37 -21.88
N ASN A 90 -13.17 15.94 -22.05
CA ASN A 90 -14.34 15.63 -21.24
C ASN A 90 -15.19 14.57 -21.96
N TYR A 91 -15.28 13.37 -21.37
CA TYR A 91 -16.03 12.24 -21.91
C TYR A 91 -17.34 11.97 -21.14
N LYS A 92 -17.87 12.99 -20.44
CA LYS A 92 -19.16 12.88 -19.75
C LYS A 92 -20.29 12.97 -20.76
N TYR A 93 -21.02 11.87 -20.94
CA TYR A 93 -22.25 11.86 -21.72
C TYR A 93 -23.44 12.43 -20.90
N PRO A 94 -24.41 13.08 -21.56
CA PRO A 94 -25.62 13.55 -20.88
C PRO A 94 -26.43 12.37 -20.32
N LYS A 95 -27.23 12.63 -19.28
CA LYS A 95 -28.19 11.64 -18.75
C LYS A 95 -29.14 11.20 -19.88
N GLY A 96 -29.40 9.90 -19.98
CA GLY A 96 -30.25 9.33 -21.04
C GLY A 96 -29.50 8.90 -22.30
N ALA A 97 -28.17 9.08 -22.38
CA ALA A 97 -27.37 8.63 -23.53
C ALA A 97 -27.24 7.10 -23.66
N THR A 98 -27.58 6.34 -22.62
CA THR A 98 -27.53 4.87 -22.61
C THR A 98 -28.95 4.31 -22.60
N SER A 99 -29.25 3.39 -23.52
CA SER A 99 -30.55 2.71 -23.56
C SER A 99 -30.72 1.78 -22.35
N ILE A 100 -31.88 1.85 -21.71
CA ILE A 100 -32.21 1.05 -20.54
C ILE A 100 -33.30 0.04 -20.91
N LEU A 101 -33.03 -1.26 -20.69
CA LEU A 101 -33.98 -2.33 -21.02
C LEU A 101 -35.05 -2.52 -19.94
N SER A 102 -34.69 -2.39 -18.67
CA SER A 102 -35.63 -2.46 -17.55
C SER A 102 -35.11 -1.62 -16.38
N THR A 103 -36.01 -1.08 -15.58
CA THR A 103 -35.68 -0.32 -14.37
C THR A 103 -36.60 -0.79 -13.25
N LYS A 104 -36.02 -1.11 -12.09
CA LYS A 104 -36.77 -1.41 -10.87
C LYS A 104 -36.27 -0.46 -9.79
N VAL A 105 -37.18 0.36 -9.26
CA VAL A 105 -36.90 1.23 -8.11
C VAL A 105 -37.47 0.54 -6.87
N LEU A 106 -36.65 0.44 -5.84
CA LEU A 106 -37.05 -0.08 -4.53
C LEU A 106 -36.96 1.07 -3.54
N GLU A 107 -38.06 1.34 -2.85
CA GLU A 107 -38.04 2.26 -1.72
C GLU A 107 -37.48 1.50 -0.51
N VAL A 108 -36.52 2.11 0.17
CA VAL A 108 -35.88 1.55 1.37
C VAL A 108 -36.29 2.43 2.54
N GLU A 109 -36.85 1.82 3.60
CA GLU A 109 -37.17 2.51 4.84
C GLU A 109 -35.92 2.71 5.69
N ASP A 110 -35.75 3.91 6.23
CA ASP A 110 -34.66 4.26 7.15
C ASP A 110 -34.99 3.71 8.55
N VAL A 111 -34.42 2.56 8.89
CA VAL A 111 -34.59 1.97 10.23
C VAL A 111 -33.57 2.60 11.17
N MET A 112 -34.02 3.52 12.04
CA MET A 112 -33.21 3.99 13.16
C MET A 112 -33.04 2.85 14.16
N VAL A 113 -31.88 2.21 14.15
CA VAL A 113 -31.47 1.25 15.19
C VAL A 113 -30.97 2.05 16.38
N THR A 114 -31.75 2.14 17.44
CA THR A 114 -31.25 2.60 18.75
C THR A 114 -30.51 1.44 19.41
N PRO A 115 -29.18 1.52 19.61
CA PRO A 115 -28.50 0.54 20.44
C PRO A 115 -29.07 0.65 21.85
N ILE A 116 -29.68 -0.43 22.33
CA ILE A 116 -30.03 -0.55 23.74
C ILE A 116 -28.70 -0.77 24.46
N ASP A 117 -28.28 0.19 25.28
CA ASP A 117 -27.15 -0.01 26.18
C ASP A 117 -27.48 -1.19 27.07
N LEU A 118 -26.74 -2.30 26.90
CA LEU A 118 -26.79 -3.41 27.83
C LEU A 118 -26.41 -2.86 29.20
N GLU A 119 -27.35 -2.89 30.15
CA GLU A 119 -27.04 -2.68 31.56
C GLU A 119 -25.86 -3.58 31.91
N ARG A 120 -24.71 -2.96 32.20
CA ARG A 120 -23.54 -3.69 32.65
C ARG A 120 -23.92 -4.31 33.99
N MET A 121 -24.02 -5.65 33.99
CA MET A 121 -24.19 -6.41 35.21
C MET A 121 -22.96 -6.15 36.08
N ASP A 122 -23.16 -5.52 37.24
CA ASP A 122 -22.10 -5.36 38.24
C ASP A 122 -21.62 -6.75 38.66
N THR A 123 -20.38 -7.06 38.31
CA THR A 123 -19.69 -8.24 38.84
C THR A 123 -18.71 -7.74 39.88
N ALA A 124 -19.13 -7.89 41.13
CA ALA A 124 -18.31 -7.66 42.33
C ALA A 124 -17.11 -8.61 42.40
#